data_AF-A0A0J1FFX8-F1
#
_entry.id   AF-A0A0J1FFX8-F1
#
_cell.length_a   1.000
_cell.length_b   1.000
_cell.length_c   1.000
_cell.angle_alpha   90.00
_cell.angle_beta   90.00
_cell.angle_gamma   90.00
#
_symmetry.space_group_name_H-M   'P 1'
#
loop_
_entity.id
_entity.type
_entity.pdbx_description
1 polymer ?
#
loop_
_entity_poly.entity_id
_entity_poly.type
_entity_poly.pdbx_seq_one_letter_code
_entity_poly.pdbx_strand_id
1 'polypeptide(L)'
;MSPGASCAGAQFMGRENWLPVGHQVADYGGYYVNVFNGIDDEDWSTLDIAIEDLKQTVVQAMADIFPGFSRAKKYRHGGVVILENDLAQVVIAENDGSMAVYLVIPDTEEFPYPELGRKHLKRYLAALQTILLKYYPGQVRVRRGPWTSGILRVAM
;
A
#
# COMPACT_ATOMS: atom_id res chain seq x y z
N MET A 1 32.46 23.09 -25.90
CA MET A 1 32.92 22.15 -24.85
C MET A 1 31.73 21.85 -23.97
N SER A 2 31.17 20.65 -24.11
CA SER A 2 30.11 20.14 -23.26
C SER A 2 30.72 19.63 -21.94
N PRO A 3 30.07 19.82 -20.79
CA PRO A 3 30.09 18.85 -19.71
C PRO A 3 28.77 18.04 -19.84
N GLY A 4 28.78 16.73 -20.04
CA GLY A 4 29.51 15.74 -19.25
C GLY A 4 28.59 15.28 -18.12
N ALA A 5 27.73 14.31 -18.42
CA ALA A 5 26.79 13.71 -17.49
C ALA A 5 27.50 13.07 -16.30
N SER A 6 26.91 13.22 -15.09
CA SER A 6 27.09 12.29 -13.99
C SER A 6 25.70 11.93 -13.47
N CYS A 7 25.37 10.66 -13.65
CA CYS A 7 24.14 10.00 -13.23
C CYS A 7 24.13 9.74 -11.72
N ALA A 8 22.95 9.36 -11.24
CA ALA A 8 22.66 8.87 -9.88
C ALA A 8 22.59 9.93 -8.79
N GLY A 9 21.74 10.94 -9.00
CA GLY A 9 21.01 11.50 -7.87
C GLY A 9 20.08 10.42 -7.33
N ALA A 10 20.47 9.77 -6.23
CA ALA A 10 19.52 9.14 -5.33
C ALA A 10 18.55 10.26 -4.93
N GLN A 11 17.39 10.28 -5.59
CA GLN A 11 16.31 11.20 -5.27
C GLN A 11 15.83 10.77 -3.89
N PHE A 12 16.38 11.43 -2.86
CA PHE A 12 15.84 11.41 -1.51
C PHE A 12 14.33 11.62 -1.64
N MET A 13 13.57 10.53 -1.46
CA MET A 13 12.12 10.58 -1.46
C MET A 13 11.74 11.46 -0.27
N GLY A 14 11.34 12.70 -0.57
CA GLY A 14 10.93 13.67 0.42
C GLY A 14 9.77 13.16 1.27
N ARG A 15 9.54 13.86 2.38
CA ARG A 15 8.53 13.67 3.46
C ARG A 15 7.06 13.57 3.02
N GLU A 16 6.78 12.91 1.90
CA GLU A 16 5.56 13.05 1.15
C GLU A 16 4.68 11.81 1.31
N ASN A 17 3.54 12.04 1.94
CA ASN A 17 2.41 11.13 1.97
C ASN A 17 2.18 10.53 0.58
N TRP A 18 2.33 9.22 0.51
CA TRP A 18 2.27 8.44 -0.70
C TRP A 18 0.93 8.58 -1.44
N LEU A 19 0.98 9.04 -2.69
CA LEU A 19 -0.10 8.98 -3.68
C LEU A 19 0.29 7.95 -4.73
N PRO A 20 -0.64 7.12 -5.24
CA PRO A 20 -0.33 6.28 -6.39
C PRO A 20 0.18 7.17 -7.53
N VAL A 21 1.38 6.86 -8.01
CA VAL A 21 2.07 7.71 -9.00
C VAL A 21 1.60 7.31 -10.40
N GLY A 22 0.85 8.19 -11.07
CA GLY A 22 0.39 7.99 -12.46
C GLY A 22 -0.99 8.61 -12.76
N HIS A 23 -1.24 8.94 -14.04
CA HIS A 23 -2.47 9.60 -14.50
C HIS A 23 -3.68 8.66 -14.72
N GLN A 24 -3.58 7.37 -14.37
CA GLN A 24 -4.56 6.33 -14.71
C GLN A 24 -5.14 5.64 -13.46
N VAL A 25 -5.61 6.45 -12.52
CA VAL A 25 -6.23 6.00 -11.27
C VAL A 25 -7.60 6.63 -11.14
N ALA A 26 -8.64 5.79 -11.09
CA ALA A 26 -10.01 6.25 -10.91
C ALA A 26 -10.28 6.66 -9.45
N ASP A 27 -9.73 5.92 -8.49
CA ASP A 27 -9.90 6.13 -7.06
C ASP A 27 -8.87 5.30 -6.26
N TYR A 28 -8.59 5.66 -5.02
CA TYR A 28 -7.64 4.95 -4.17
C TYR A 28 -7.89 5.21 -2.68
N GLY A 29 -7.37 4.32 -1.83
CA GLY A 29 -7.33 4.53 -0.39
C GLY A 29 -6.43 3.54 0.29
N GLY A 30 -6.00 3.82 1.52
CA GLY A 30 -5.09 2.91 2.20
C GLY A 30 -4.73 3.34 3.61
N TYR A 31 -3.80 2.57 4.16
CA TYR A 31 -3.38 2.61 5.54
C TYR A 31 -1.85 2.51 5.62
N TYR A 32 -1.27 3.06 6.68
CA TYR A 32 0.14 2.85 7.01
C TYR A 32 0.24 1.87 8.17
N VAL A 33 1.23 0.99 8.11
CA VAL A 33 1.50 -0.01 9.14
C VAL A 33 2.96 0.14 9.56
N ASN A 34 3.18 0.43 10.83
CA ASN A 34 4.54 0.44 11.38
C ASN A 34 4.97 -0.98 11.77
N VAL A 35 5.47 -1.73 10.80
CA VAL A 35 6.02 -3.08 11.01
C VAL A 35 7.47 -3.06 11.52
N PHE A 36 8.10 -1.89 11.55
CA PHE A 36 9.50 -1.70 11.98
C PHE A 36 9.62 -1.38 13.47
N ASN A 37 8.50 -1.26 14.19
CA ASN A 37 8.51 -0.87 15.60
C ASN A 37 9.29 -1.88 16.46
N GLY A 38 10.43 -1.44 17.00
CA GLY A 38 11.32 -2.29 17.81
C GLY A 38 12.33 -3.11 17.02
N ILE A 39 12.44 -2.87 15.71
CA ILE A 39 13.50 -3.41 14.85
C ILE A 39 14.54 -2.29 14.67
N ASP A 40 15.83 -2.65 14.75
CA ASP A 40 16.93 -1.74 14.45
C ASP A 40 17.00 -1.50 12.94
N ASP A 41 17.17 -0.26 12.51
CA ASP A 41 17.24 0.12 11.09
C ASP A 41 18.45 -0.52 10.38
N GLU A 42 19.46 -0.98 11.13
CA GLU A 42 20.61 -1.72 10.59
C GLU A 42 20.36 -3.23 10.44
N ASP A 43 19.26 -3.77 11.00
CA ASP A 43 18.88 -5.18 10.90
C ASP A 43 18.01 -5.47 9.67
N TRP A 44 18.66 -5.37 8.51
CA TRP A 44 18.05 -5.61 7.19
C TRP A 44 17.33 -6.96 7.08
N SER A 45 17.81 -8.00 7.77
CA SER A 45 17.20 -9.34 7.70
C SER A 45 15.85 -9.37 8.40
N THR A 46 15.76 -8.77 9.59
CA THR A 46 14.52 -8.68 10.34
C THR A 46 13.51 -7.73 9.67
N LEU A 47 14.00 -6.64 9.07
CA LEU A 47 13.17 -5.73 8.25
C LEU A 47 12.52 -6.47 7.07
N ASP A 48 13.29 -7.24 6.31
CA ASP A 48 12.78 -8.01 5.15
C ASP A 48 11.73 -9.05 5.58
N ILE A 49 11.97 -9.75 6.70
CA ILE A 49 11.02 -10.73 7.24
C ILE A 49 9.70 -10.04 7.65
N ALA A 50 9.77 -8.88 8.33
CA ALA A 50 8.58 -8.16 8.75
C ALA A 50 7.75 -7.65 7.56
N ILE A 51 8.41 -7.19 6.49
CA ILE A 51 7.74 -6.78 5.25
C ILE A 51 7.09 -7.98 4.55
N GLU A 52 7.78 -9.12 4.50
CA GLU A 52 7.23 -10.34 3.87
C GLU A 52 6.06 -10.91 4.66
N ASP A 53 6.12 -10.89 6.00
CA ASP A 53 5.01 -11.29 6.86
C ASP A 53 3.76 -10.41 6.64
N LEU A 54 3.95 -9.08 6.53
CA LEU A 54 2.87 -8.16 6.17
C LEU A 54 2.25 -8.50 4.82
N LYS A 55 3.08 -8.74 3.80
CA LYS A 55 2.60 -9.12 2.45
C LYS A 55 1.77 -10.40 2.52
N GLN A 56 2.30 -11.44 3.15
CA GLN A 56 1.62 -12.73 3.24
C GLN A 56 0.31 -12.65 4.02
N THR A 57 0.30 -11.91 5.13
CA THR A 57 -0.90 -11.68 5.94
C THR A 57 -1.99 -10.98 5.14
N VAL A 58 -1.64 -9.89 4.44
CA VAL A 58 -2.61 -9.15 3.62
C VAL A 58 -3.10 -10.01 2.45
N VAL A 59 -2.20 -10.72 1.76
CA VAL A 59 -2.54 -11.61 0.64
C VAL A 59 -3.53 -12.69 1.07
N GLN A 60 -3.23 -13.40 2.16
CA GLN A 60 -4.05 -14.50 2.62
C GLN A 60 -5.43 -14.01 3.08
N ALA A 61 -5.45 -13.02 3.98
CA ALA A 61 -6.70 -12.56 4.57
C ALA A 61 -7.63 -11.86 3.56
N MET A 62 -7.08 -11.12 2.59
CA MET A 62 -7.90 -10.51 1.53
C MET A 62 -8.45 -11.56 0.55
N ALA A 63 -7.65 -12.56 0.18
CA ALA A 63 -8.10 -13.64 -0.70
C ALA A 63 -9.20 -14.49 -0.04
N ASP A 64 -9.12 -14.72 1.27
CA ASP A 64 -10.15 -15.45 2.03
C ASP A 64 -11.50 -14.71 2.06
N ILE A 65 -11.48 -13.37 2.15
CA ILE A 65 -12.70 -12.55 2.15
C ILE A 65 -13.24 -12.34 0.73
N PHE A 66 -12.35 -12.21 -0.25
CA PHE A 66 -12.67 -11.86 -1.62
C PHE A 66 -11.97 -12.85 -2.59
N PRO A 67 -12.62 -13.98 -2.91
CA PRO A 67 -12.03 -15.02 -3.75
C PRO A 67 -11.76 -14.59 -5.20
N GLY A 68 -12.25 -13.41 -5.61
CA GLY A 68 -11.92 -12.81 -6.91
C GLY A 68 -10.52 -12.18 -6.98
N PHE A 69 -9.83 -12.00 -5.85
CA PHE A 69 -8.44 -11.53 -5.88
C PHE A 69 -7.49 -12.68 -6.18
N SER A 70 -6.59 -12.42 -7.12
CA SER A 70 -5.49 -13.28 -7.52
C SER A 70 -4.16 -12.67 -7.06
N ARG A 71 -3.16 -13.52 -6.78
CA ARG A 71 -1.83 -13.04 -6.41
C ARG A 71 -1.16 -12.39 -7.61
N ALA A 72 -0.61 -11.20 -7.39
CA ALA A 72 0.20 -10.49 -8.35
C ALA A 72 1.59 -10.23 -7.78
N LYS A 73 2.56 -10.05 -8.66
CA LYS A 73 3.91 -9.59 -8.30
C LYS A 73 4.41 -8.66 -9.40
N LYS A 74 3.85 -7.46 -9.45
CA LYS A 74 4.22 -6.43 -10.44
C LYS A 74 4.43 -5.09 -9.75
N TYR A 75 5.43 -4.33 -10.21
CA TYR A 75 5.69 -2.99 -9.69
C TYR A 75 4.81 -1.98 -10.44
N ARG A 76 3.83 -1.39 -9.76
CA ARG A 76 2.93 -0.36 -10.31
C ARG A 76 2.52 0.62 -9.22
N HIS A 77 2.07 1.80 -9.64
CA HIS A 77 1.62 2.87 -8.75
C HIS A 77 2.69 3.38 -7.79
N GLY A 78 3.96 2.99 -7.98
CA GLY A 78 5.12 3.25 -7.11
C GLY A 78 5.47 2.11 -6.14
N GLY A 79 4.70 1.02 -6.10
CA GLY A 79 4.87 -0.07 -5.13
C GLY A 79 4.68 -1.45 -5.76
N VAL A 80 4.71 -2.49 -4.93
CA VAL A 80 4.48 -3.86 -5.37
C VAL A 80 3.00 -4.20 -5.26
N VAL A 81 2.36 -4.47 -6.39
CA VAL A 81 1.01 -5.03 -6.43
C VAL A 81 1.09 -6.48 -5.97
N ILE A 82 0.43 -6.78 -4.85
CA ILE A 82 0.44 -8.10 -4.19
C ILE A 82 -0.82 -8.92 -4.50
N LEU A 83 -1.94 -8.23 -4.75
CA LEU A 83 -3.19 -8.84 -5.16
C LEU A 83 -3.86 -7.98 -6.23
N GLU A 84 -4.58 -8.63 -7.14
CA GLU A 84 -5.45 -7.95 -8.09
C GLU A 84 -6.66 -8.77 -8.50
N ASN A 85 -7.73 -8.08 -8.86
CA ASN A 85 -8.89 -8.62 -9.55
C ASN A 85 -9.27 -7.70 -10.72
N ASP A 86 -10.36 -7.96 -11.42
CA ASP A 86 -10.78 -7.17 -12.58
C ASP A 86 -11.10 -5.68 -12.28
N LEU A 87 -11.15 -5.28 -11.00
CA LEU A 87 -11.60 -3.96 -10.56
C LEU A 87 -10.56 -3.17 -9.77
N ALA A 88 -9.67 -3.85 -9.05
CA ALA A 88 -8.84 -3.26 -8.02
C ALA A 88 -7.50 -3.98 -7.86
N GLN A 89 -6.50 -3.22 -7.43
CA GLN A 89 -5.16 -3.67 -7.12
C GLN A 89 -4.83 -3.33 -5.67
N VAL A 90 -4.31 -4.30 -4.91
CA VAL A 90 -3.75 -4.09 -3.58
C VAL A 90 -2.24 -3.94 -3.74
N VAL A 91 -1.71 -2.85 -3.21
CA VAL A 91 -0.32 -2.47 -3.40
C VAL A 91 0.33 -2.19 -2.05
N ILE A 92 1.58 -2.62 -1.93
CA ILE A 92 2.44 -2.36 -0.78
C ILE A 92 3.62 -1.52 -1.24
N ALA A 93 3.86 -0.41 -0.56
CA ALA A 93 4.99 0.48 -0.79
C ALA A 93 5.67 0.83 0.52
N GLU A 94 6.97 1.11 0.45
CA GLU A 94 7.73 1.64 1.56
C GLU A 94 7.41 3.13 1.76
N ASN A 95 7.26 3.55 3.01
CA ASN A 95 6.97 4.94 3.38
C ASN A 95 7.69 5.29 4.69
N ASP A 96 8.96 5.69 4.57
CA ASP A 96 9.84 6.29 5.59
C ASP A 96 9.47 5.91 7.05
N GLY A 97 9.99 4.75 7.50
CA GLY A 97 9.70 4.21 8.84
C GLY A 97 8.33 3.52 8.97
N SER A 98 7.64 3.24 7.86
CA SER A 98 6.42 2.42 7.82
C SER A 98 6.18 1.81 6.44
N MET A 99 5.25 0.86 6.36
CA MET A 99 4.77 0.30 5.10
C MET A 99 3.38 0.86 4.79
N ALA A 100 3.20 1.39 3.59
CA ALA A 100 1.90 1.77 3.05
C ALA A 100 1.24 0.55 2.41
N VAL A 101 0.02 0.23 2.83
CA VAL A 101 -0.83 -0.79 2.21
C VAL A 101 -2.09 -0.09 1.69
N TYR A 102 -2.26 -0.06 0.37
CA TYR A 102 -3.33 0.70 -0.26
C TYR A 102 -3.96 -0.06 -1.43
N LEU A 103 -5.21 0.29 -1.69
CA LEU A 103 -6.01 -0.19 -2.80
C LEU A 103 -6.06 0.91 -3.86
N VAL A 104 -5.89 0.50 -5.10
CA VAL A 104 -5.99 1.35 -6.28
C VAL A 104 -7.08 0.78 -7.19
N ILE A 105 -7.97 1.64 -7.66
CA ILE A 105 -8.89 1.36 -8.76
C ILE A 105 -8.25 1.93 -10.03
N PRO A 106 -7.68 1.11 -10.91
CA PRO A 106 -7.07 1.60 -12.14
C PRO A 106 -8.13 2.14 -13.10
N ASP A 107 -7.75 3.11 -13.92
CA ASP A 107 -8.55 3.61 -15.04
C ASP A 107 -7.77 3.41 -16.34
N THR A 108 -7.81 2.18 -16.86
CA THR A 108 -7.04 1.76 -18.04
C THR A 108 -7.85 0.81 -18.92
N GLU A 109 -7.38 0.53 -20.13
CA GLU A 109 -8.00 -0.47 -21.01
C GLU A 109 -8.03 -1.89 -20.39
N GLU A 110 -7.04 -2.21 -19.54
CA GLU A 110 -6.97 -3.46 -18.75
C GLU A 110 -8.06 -3.51 -17.66
N PHE A 111 -8.52 -2.34 -17.20
CA PHE A 111 -9.52 -2.19 -16.13
C PHE A 111 -10.68 -1.30 -16.62
N PRO A 112 -11.54 -1.80 -17.54
CA PRO A 112 -12.53 -0.96 -18.24
C PRO A 112 -13.73 -0.56 -17.37
N TYR A 113 -13.78 -0.96 -16.10
CA TYR A 113 -14.92 -0.74 -15.20
C TYR A 113 -14.57 0.09 -13.95
N PRO A 114 -13.99 1.30 -14.09
CA PRO A 114 -13.57 2.13 -12.96
C PRO A 114 -14.74 2.53 -12.04
N GLU A 115 -15.93 2.77 -12.61
CA GLU A 115 -17.15 3.10 -11.85
C GLU A 115 -17.63 1.95 -10.96
N LEU A 116 -17.45 0.70 -11.41
CA LEU A 116 -17.75 -0.46 -10.58
C LEU A 116 -16.69 -0.60 -9.49
N GLY A 117 -15.41 -0.43 -9.83
CA GLY A 117 -14.32 -0.42 -8.85
C GLY A 117 -14.53 0.60 -7.72
N ARG A 118 -14.93 1.84 -8.04
CA ARG A 118 -15.27 2.91 -7.07
C ARG A 118 -16.35 2.48 -6.09
N LYS A 119 -17.41 1.81 -6.56
CA LYS A 119 -18.48 1.31 -5.69
C LYS A 119 -17.99 0.26 -4.70
N HIS A 120 -17.04 -0.58 -5.11
CA HIS A 120 -16.47 -1.64 -4.26
C HIS A 120 -15.33 -1.15 -3.37
N LEU A 121 -14.67 -0.03 -3.69
CA LEU A 121 -13.50 0.47 -2.97
C LEU A 121 -13.75 0.60 -1.46
N LYS A 122 -14.87 1.18 -1.04
CA LYS A 122 -15.21 1.33 0.39
C LYS A 122 -15.27 -0.02 1.12
N ARG A 123 -15.79 -1.05 0.45
CA ARG A 123 -15.88 -2.41 0.99
C ARG A 123 -14.50 -3.04 1.10
N TYR A 124 -13.66 -2.88 0.09
CA TYR A 124 -12.28 -3.38 0.13
C TYR A 124 -11.46 -2.69 1.22
N LEU A 125 -11.58 -1.36 1.36
CA LEU A 125 -10.90 -0.60 2.40
C LEU A 125 -11.35 -1.01 3.81
N ALA A 126 -12.65 -1.18 4.03
CA ALA A 126 -13.17 -1.63 5.32
C ALA A 126 -12.64 -3.03 5.72
N ALA A 127 -12.56 -3.95 4.76
CA ALA A 127 -11.98 -5.26 4.98
C ALA A 127 -10.47 -5.17 5.27
N LEU A 128 -9.73 -4.39 4.46
CA LEU A 128 -8.31 -4.16 4.66
C LEU A 128 -8.03 -3.56 6.05
N GLN A 129 -8.81 -2.55 6.46
CA GLN A 129 -8.73 -1.96 7.79
C GLN A 129 -8.91 -3.01 8.90
N THR A 130 -9.91 -3.87 8.75
CA THR A 130 -10.22 -4.92 9.73
C THR A 130 -9.08 -5.93 9.82
N ILE A 131 -8.51 -6.34 8.69
CA ILE A 131 -7.34 -7.22 8.63
C ILE A 131 -6.17 -6.56 9.35
N LEU A 132 -5.80 -5.34 8.95
CA LEU A 132 -4.65 -4.67 9.52
C LEU A 132 -4.79 -4.42 11.02
N LEU A 133 -5.98 -4.04 11.50
CA LEU A 133 -6.22 -3.84 12.93
C LEU A 133 -6.20 -5.15 13.73
N LYS A 134 -6.57 -6.28 13.10
CA LYS A 134 -6.53 -7.60 13.73
C LYS A 134 -5.10 -8.11 13.89
N TYR A 135 -4.27 -7.97 12.85
CA TYR A 135 -2.92 -8.55 12.83
C TYR A 135 -1.83 -7.58 13.33
N TYR A 136 -2.04 -6.27 13.20
CA TYR A 136 -1.08 -5.23 13.60
C TYR A 136 -1.72 -4.20 14.57
N PRO A 137 -2.24 -4.64 15.73
CA PRO A 137 -2.94 -3.76 16.65
C PRO A 137 -2.04 -2.63 17.15
N GLY A 138 -2.55 -1.39 17.11
CA GLY A 138 -1.82 -0.19 17.54
C GLY A 138 -0.74 0.30 16.57
N GLN A 139 -0.46 -0.44 15.49
CA GLN A 139 0.53 -0.08 14.47
C GLN A 139 -0.09 0.52 13.20
N VAL A 140 -1.42 0.47 13.07
CA VAL A 140 -2.15 0.99 11.91
C VAL A 140 -2.45 2.49 12.04
N ARG A 141 -2.10 3.25 11.01
CA ARG A 141 -2.37 4.69 10.91
C ARG A 141 -3.16 5.00 9.64
N VAL A 142 -4.01 6.00 9.72
CA VAL A 142 -4.76 6.56 8.58
C VAL A 142 -4.33 7.98 8.34
N ARG A 143 -4.23 8.34 7.06
CA ARG A 143 -4.06 9.72 6.64
C ARG A 143 -5.38 10.49 6.84
N ARG A 144 -5.35 11.57 7.63
CA ARG A 144 -6.48 12.49 7.81
C ARG A 144 -6.31 13.84 7.10
N GLY A 145 -5.21 14.06 6.39
CA GLY A 145 -4.94 15.31 5.68
C GLY A 145 -3.51 15.43 5.16
N PRO A 146 -3.10 16.62 4.68
CA PRO A 146 -1.77 16.81 4.07
C PRO A 146 -0.60 16.67 5.07
N TRP A 147 -0.88 16.69 6.38
CA TRP A 147 0.13 16.62 7.45
C TRP A 147 -0.34 15.87 8.72
N THR A 148 -1.53 15.25 8.70
CA THR A 148 -2.10 14.60 9.90
C THR A 148 -2.25 13.10 9.67
N SER A 149 -1.41 12.32 10.37
CA SER A 149 -1.64 10.90 10.56
C SER A 149 -2.40 10.69 11.88
N GLY A 150 -3.46 9.88 11.86
CA GLY A 150 -4.18 9.47 13.06
C GLY A 150 -3.99 7.98 13.28
N ILE A 151 -3.68 7.58 14.51
CA ILE A 151 -3.69 6.16 14.88
C ILE A 151 -5.13 5.68 14.84
N LEU A 152 -5.40 4.62 14.08
CA LEU A 152 -6.68 3.93 14.17
C LEU A 152 -6.66 3.06 15.42
N ARG A 153 -7.68 3.25 16.26
CA ARG A 153 -7.94 2.38 17.40
C ARG A 153 -9.27 1.68 17.15
N VAL A 154 -9.38 0.42 17.55
CA VAL A 154 -10.67 -0.28 17.59
C VAL A 154 -11.54 0.47 18.58
N ALA A 155 -12.73 0.92 18.16
CA ALA A 155 -13.73 1.39 19.10
C ALA A 155 -14.25 0.16 19.85
N MET A 156 -13.99 0.11 21.17
CA MET A 156 -14.69 -0.81 22.07
C MET A 156 -16.17 -0.43 22.16
#